data_AF-A0A815L8W9-F1
#
_entry.id   AF-A0A815L8W9-F1
#
_cell.length_a   1.000
_cell.length_b   1.000
_cell.length_c   1.000
_cell.angle_alpha   90.00
_cell.angle_beta   90.00
_cell.angle_gamma   90.00
#
_symmetry.space_group_name_H-M   'P 1'
#
loop_
_entity.id
_entity.type
_entity.pdbx_description
1 polymer ?
#
loop_
_entity_poly.entity_id
_entity_poly.type
_entity_poly.pdbx_seq_one_letter_code
_entity_poly.pdbx_strand_id
1 'polypeptide(L)'
;DTEEVELEFYLTTPFASGAAFADSVLDCILSCAYYNDNAVNLLRNILTGGLDLQLEEILAEGGGFTQCESSDILKKRNRARVAILEIRDLIPDIDTRQHPVTFSTLFCESIQRYNIICMGIYTLMDVLLRKEPNMNSTNKKHQEQIHYTGHKRIVICYPPYNYHIDPSDMIYVMQHSHPIDSYSRTNSWKKKNLPSLHMANYQHRYVAEEIDYLKPFLALSSVVLDMSVSLSDDENNDIEDCQTFQRVIRHISTLQPRVPVLLLRHPPVKTSAEAASLRQVSLASGAKAMLMFDKGSNSYFLIVLPANLSVDMKKLATVIGSPRSNIRMANENDVKKITGCKPGAVPPFGNCFLVKVETLIDEKMKISASSPPPQPLQDSVKLFSTKNDSEWPVDITELDSLSQTENENFINFNIGLRTVSCCLQYNDYLRVIGNDNYRIVDVSK
;
A
#
# COMPACT_ATOMS: atom_id res chain seq x y z
N ASP A 1 -17.95 44.00 2.41
CA ASP A 1 -16.94 43.39 1.54
C ASP A 1 -16.61 42.02 2.08
N THR A 2 -17.37 41.03 1.62
CA THR A 2 -17.13 39.62 1.93
C THR A 2 -16.07 39.14 0.96
N GLU A 3 -14.87 38.87 1.48
CA GLU A 3 -13.81 38.17 0.73
C GLU A 3 -14.37 36.82 0.28
N GLU A 4 -14.75 36.70 -0.99
CA GLU A 4 -15.06 35.41 -1.61
C GLU A 4 -13.78 34.59 -1.58
N VAL A 5 -13.75 33.58 -0.73
CA VAL A 5 -12.67 32.58 -0.71
C VAL A 5 -12.68 31.90 -2.08
N GLU A 6 -11.65 32.14 -2.90
CA GLU A 6 -11.45 31.43 -4.16
C GLU A 6 -11.29 29.94 -3.87
N LEU A 7 -12.39 29.20 -4.00
CA LEU A 7 -12.40 27.76 -3.86
C LEU A 7 -11.77 27.13 -5.11
N GLU A 8 -10.75 26.29 -4.92
CA GLU A 8 -10.14 25.56 -6.01
C GLU A 8 -11.17 24.69 -6.76
N PHE A 9 -11.07 24.63 -8.09
CA PHE A 9 -12.08 24.00 -8.95
C PHE A 9 -12.40 22.54 -8.54
N TYR A 10 -11.38 21.77 -8.12
CA TYR A 10 -11.56 20.37 -7.75
C TYR A 10 -12.31 20.16 -6.42
N LEU A 11 -12.40 21.20 -5.59
CA LEU A 11 -13.17 21.20 -4.34
C LEU A 11 -14.64 21.59 -4.55
N THR A 12 -15.01 21.99 -5.77
CA THR A 12 -16.38 22.38 -6.08
C THR A 12 -17.31 21.16 -6.17
N THR A 13 -18.53 21.29 -5.65
CA THR A 13 -19.54 20.21 -5.73
C THR A 13 -19.80 19.74 -7.17
N PRO A 14 -19.94 20.61 -8.20
CA PRO A 14 -20.17 20.17 -9.57
C PRO A 14 -19.03 19.28 -10.12
N PHE A 15 -17.78 19.58 -9.77
CA PHE A 15 -16.65 18.73 -10.15
C PHE A 15 -16.65 17.40 -9.38
N ALA A 16 -16.79 17.46 -8.05
CA ALA A 16 -16.79 16.26 -7.19
C ALA A 16 -17.95 15.29 -7.49
N SER A 17 -19.07 15.79 -8.02
CA SER A 17 -20.20 14.98 -8.47
C SER A 17 -20.08 14.49 -9.93
N GLY A 18 -19.01 14.87 -10.64
CA GLY A 18 -18.84 14.58 -12.07
C GLY A 18 -19.84 15.31 -12.98
N ALA A 19 -20.46 16.40 -12.51
CA ALA A 19 -21.42 17.20 -13.27
C ALA A 19 -20.74 18.29 -14.11
N ALA A 20 -19.52 18.67 -13.76
CA ALA A 20 -18.69 19.62 -14.51
C ALA A 20 -17.30 19.03 -14.78
N PHE A 21 -16.78 19.29 -15.97
CA PHE A 21 -15.44 18.94 -16.39
C PHE A 21 -14.77 20.19 -16.96
N ALA A 22 -13.54 20.50 -16.52
CA ALA A 22 -12.80 21.68 -16.97
C ALA A 22 -11.65 21.29 -17.88
N ASP A 23 -11.37 22.14 -18.87
CA ASP A 23 -10.26 21.96 -19.81
C ASP A 23 -8.90 21.96 -19.11
N SER A 24 -8.77 22.64 -17.97
CA SER A 24 -7.55 22.61 -17.14
C SER A 24 -7.20 21.21 -16.63
N VAL A 25 -8.16 20.27 -16.60
CA VAL A 25 -7.89 18.86 -16.27
C VAL A 25 -7.11 18.18 -17.40
N LEU A 26 -7.30 18.60 -18.66
CA LEU A 26 -6.55 18.08 -19.80
C LEU A 26 -5.10 18.60 -19.79
N ASP A 27 -4.86 19.80 -19.26
CA ASP A 27 -3.49 20.31 -19.05
C ASP A 27 -2.72 19.43 -18.05
N CYS A 28 -3.41 18.92 -17.02
CA CYS A 28 -2.82 17.93 -16.12
C CYS A 28 -2.44 16.63 -16.87
N ILE A 29 -3.22 16.20 -17.87
CA ILE A 29 -2.89 15.02 -18.68
C ILE A 29 -1.60 15.26 -19.48
N LEU A 30 -1.34 16.48 -19.96
CA LEU A 30 -0.08 16.80 -20.65
C LEU A 30 1.12 16.62 -19.72
N SER A 31 0.99 17.05 -18.46
CA SER A 31 2.02 16.79 -17.45
C SER A 31 2.17 15.29 -17.17
N CYS A 32 1.07 14.54 -17.10
CA CYS A 32 1.11 13.08 -16.95
C CYS A 32 1.75 12.39 -18.16
N ALA A 33 1.54 12.91 -19.37
CA ALA A 33 2.16 12.42 -20.61
C ALA A 33 3.67 12.57 -20.56
N TYR A 34 4.14 13.73 -20.11
CA TYR A 34 5.57 13.98 -19.96
C TYR A 34 6.23 13.02 -18.96
N TYR A 35 5.54 12.69 -17.88
CA TYR A 35 6.09 11.89 -16.80
C TYR A 35 5.94 10.38 -17.02
N ASN A 36 4.84 9.92 -17.61
CA ASN A 36 4.55 8.51 -17.79
C ASN A 36 3.76 8.25 -19.08
N ASP A 37 4.48 7.90 -20.14
CA ASP A 37 3.91 7.53 -21.44
C ASP A 37 2.90 6.37 -21.32
N ASN A 38 3.13 5.42 -20.41
CA ASN A 38 2.23 4.29 -20.21
C ASN A 38 0.89 4.71 -19.60
N ALA A 39 0.87 5.74 -18.74
CA ALA A 39 -0.35 6.24 -18.13
C ALA A 39 -1.27 6.89 -19.17
N VAL A 40 -0.71 7.63 -20.13
CA VAL A 40 -1.49 8.23 -21.22
C VAL A 40 -1.97 7.18 -22.20
N ASN A 41 -1.14 6.21 -22.54
CA ASN A 41 -1.57 5.07 -23.36
C ASN A 41 -2.70 4.29 -22.69
N LEU A 42 -2.64 4.10 -21.37
CA LEU A 42 -3.70 3.48 -20.62
C LEU A 42 -4.98 4.32 -20.60
N LEU A 43 -4.90 5.61 -20.28
CA LEU A 43 -6.04 6.53 -20.28
C LEU A 43 -6.71 6.55 -21.65
N ARG A 44 -5.90 6.64 -22.71
CA ARG A 44 -6.38 6.55 -24.09
C ARG A 44 -7.08 5.22 -24.34
N ASN A 45 -6.52 4.09 -23.92
CA ASN A 45 -7.16 2.78 -24.09
C ASN A 45 -8.49 2.65 -23.35
N ILE A 46 -8.59 3.19 -22.13
CA ILE A 46 -9.82 3.16 -21.32
C ILE A 46 -10.89 4.10 -21.90
N LEU A 47 -10.52 5.35 -22.23
CA LEU A 47 -11.44 6.39 -22.67
C LEU A 47 -11.91 6.20 -24.11
N THR A 48 -10.97 5.94 -25.03
CA THR A 48 -11.29 5.77 -26.46
C THR A 48 -11.74 4.35 -26.80
N GLY A 49 -11.57 3.43 -25.85
CA GLY A 49 -11.99 2.05 -25.99
C GLY A 49 -11.04 1.17 -26.81
N GLY A 50 -9.74 1.45 -26.74
CA GLY A 50 -8.68 0.68 -27.38
C GLY A 50 -8.49 1.01 -28.86
N LEU A 51 -8.37 2.31 -29.18
CA LEU A 51 -7.93 2.75 -30.51
C LEU A 51 -6.53 2.19 -30.81
N ASP A 52 -6.49 1.21 -31.72
CA ASP A 52 -5.28 0.58 -32.23
C ASP A 52 -4.52 1.54 -33.15
N LEU A 53 -3.18 1.50 -33.17
CA LEU A 53 -2.36 2.36 -34.02
C LEU A 53 -2.71 2.19 -35.51
N GLN A 54 -3.08 0.97 -35.91
CA GLN A 54 -3.54 0.67 -37.26
C GLN A 54 -4.82 1.44 -37.63
N LEU A 55 -5.73 1.64 -36.67
CA LEU A 55 -6.97 2.37 -36.91
C LEU A 55 -6.69 3.87 -37.06
N GLU A 56 -5.70 4.39 -36.33
CA GLU A 56 -5.29 5.79 -36.48
C GLU A 56 -4.64 6.07 -37.82
N GLU A 57 -3.82 5.14 -38.33
CA GLU A 57 -3.22 5.23 -39.66
C GLU A 57 -4.31 5.26 -40.75
N ILE A 58 -5.30 4.37 -40.66
CA ILE A 58 -6.45 4.36 -41.58
C ILE A 58 -7.23 5.68 -41.53
N LEU A 59 -7.46 6.22 -40.33
CA LEU A 59 -8.14 7.50 -40.16
C LEU A 59 -7.29 8.68 -40.69
N ALA A 60 -5.96 8.63 -40.53
CA ALA A 60 -5.02 9.63 -41.02
C ALA A 60 -4.92 9.65 -42.56
N GLU A 61 -5.10 8.50 -43.21
CA GLU A 61 -5.21 8.38 -44.67
C GLU A 61 -6.56 8.88 -45.22
N GLY A 62 -7.48 9.33 -44.36
CA GLY A 62 -8.83 9.76 -44.73
C GLY A 62 -9.82 8.60 -44.89
N GLY A 63 -9.44 7.40 -44.44
CA GLY A 63 -10.32 6.24 -44.37
C GLY A 63 -11.45 6.43 -43.36
N GLY A 64 -12.65 5.95 -43.70
CA GLY A 64 -13.80 5.89 -42.79
C GLY A 64 -13.91 4.54 -42.08
N PHE A 65 -14.87 4.44 -41.15
CA PHE A 65 -15.18 3.15 -40.52
C PHE A 65 -15.86 2.22 -41.52
N THR A 66 -15.27 1.04 -41.73
CA THR A 66 -15.83 -0.02 -42.58
C THR A 66 -16.26 -1.21 -41.74
N GLN A 67 -17.44 -1.77 -42.04
CA GLN A 67 -17.90 -3.00 -41.40
C GLN A 67 -17.03 -4.18 -41.85
N CYS A 68 -16.63 -5.02 -40.90
CA CYS A 68 -15.86 -6.23 -41.17
C CYS A 68 -16.39 -7.38 -40.30
N GLU A 69 -16.61 -8.54 -40.90
CA GLU A 69 -17.00 -9.76 -40.21
C GLU A 69 -15.82 -10.74 -40.23
N SER A 70 -14.93 -10.62 -39.24
CA SER A 70 -13.80 -11.52 -39.04
C SER A 70 -13.81 -12.09 -37.62
N SER A 71 -13.52 -13.39 -37.50
CA SER A 71 -13.40 -14.08 -36.22
C SER A 71 -12.29 -13.51 -35.33
N ASP A 72 -11.25 -12.91 -35.91
CA ASP A 72 -10.15 -12.31 -35.16
C ASP A 72 -10.55 -10.97 -34.52
N ILE A 73 -11.51 -10.25 -35.12
CA ILE A 73 -12.08 -9.02 -34.56
C ILE A 73 -12.98 -9.32 -33.37
N LEU A 74 -13.66 -10.49 -33.35
CA LEU A 74 -14.47 -10.92 -32.21
C LEU A 74 -13.61 -11.10 -30.94
N LYS A 75 -12.36 -11.58 -31.08
CA LYS A 75 -11.42 -11.66 -29.96
C LYS A 75 -11.04 -10.28 -29.41
N LYS A 76 -10.92 -9.25 -30.27
CA LYS A 76 -10.66 -7.86 -29.84
C LYS A 76 -11.84 -7.24 -29.05
N ARG A 77 -13.03 -7.85 -29.04
CA ARG A 77 -14.18 -7.38 -28.22
C ARG A 77 -14.03 -7.73 -26.74
N ASN A 78 -13.12 -8.64 -26.41
CA ASN A 78 -12.87 -9.20 -25.08
C ASN A 78 -12.06 -8.25 -24.19
N ARG A 79 -12.46 -6.98 -24.13
CA ARG A 79 -11.76 -5.92 -23.39
C ARG A 79 -12.52 -5.52 -22.14
N ALA A 80 -11.78 -5.08 -21.14
CA ALA A 80 -12.34 -4.52 -19.93
C ALA A 80 -13.16 -3.25 -20.23
N ARG A 81 -14.23 -3.05 -19.47
CA ARG A 81 -15.13 -1.90 -19.54
C ARG A 81 -15.32 -1.32 -18.16
N VAL A 82 -15.34 -0.01 -18.08
CA VAL A 82 -15.73 0.71 -16.87
C VAL A 82 -17.25 0.72 -16.79
N ALA A 83 -17.80 0.35 -15.64
CA ALA A 83 -19.22 0.37 -15.35
C ALA A 83 -19.44 0.89 -13.93
N ILE A 84 -20.67 1.28 -13.65
CA ILE A 84 -21.13 1.60 -12.29
C ILE A 84 -22.16 0.54 -11.93
N LEU A 85 -21.92 -0.18 -10.83
CA LEU A 85 -22.79 -1.24 -10.35
C LEU A 85 -23.32 -0.92 -8.95
N GLU A 86 -24.50 -1.45 -8.62
CA GLU A 86 -25.00 -1.40 -7.26
C GLU A 86 -24.40 -2.54 -6.42
N ILE A 87 -24.35 -2.37 -5.10
CA ILE A 87 -23.81 -3.39 -4.18
C ILE A 87 -24.56 -4.71 -4.32
N ARG A 88 -25.89 -4.65 -4.54
CA ARG A 88 -26.72 -5.86 -4.72
C ARG A 88 -26.33 -6.69 -5.95
N ASP A 89 -25.73 -6.07 -6.96
CA ASP A 89 -25.30 -6.77 -8.17
C ASP A 89 -23.95 -7.49 -7.93
N LEU A 90 -23.12 -6.96 -7.03
CA LEU A 90 -21.83 -7.51 -6.64
C LEU A 90 -21.95 -8.53 -5.50
N ILE A 91 -22.91 -8.36 -4.59
CA ILE A 91 -23.17 -9.29 -3.49
C ILE A 91 -24.68 -9.48 -3.28
N PRO A 92 -25.34 -10.35 -4.06
CA PRO A 92 -26.80 -10.48 -4.05
C PRO A 92 -27.38 -11.06 -2.76
N ASP A 93 -26.58 -11.78 -1.98
CA ASP A 93 -27.03 -12.51 -0.77
C ASP A 93 -26.79 -11.74 0.55
N ILE A 94 -26.21 -10.54 0.52
CA ILE A 94 -25.93 -9.77 1.74
C ILE A 94 -27.06 -8.80 2.06
N ASP A 95 -27.64 -8.94 3.26
CA ASP A 95 -28.42 -7.87 3.89
C ASP A 95 -27.45 -6.87 4.55
N THR A 96 -27.09 -5.84 3.78
CA THR A 96 -26.20 -4.74 4.20
C THR A 96 -26.74 -3.94 5.39
N ARG A 97 -28.03 -4.10 5.76
CA ARG A 97 -28.61 -3.46 6.94
C ARG A 97 -28.36 -4.23 8.23
N GLN A 98 -28.11 -5.54 8.13
CA GLN A 98 -27.84 -6.41 9.28
C GLN A 98 -26.34 -6.67 9.45
N HIS A 99 -25.58 -6.64 8.35
CA HIS A 99 -24.14 -6.86 8.37
C HIS A 99 -23.41 -5.70 7.66
N PRO A 100 -22.61 -4.90 8.40
CA PRO A 100 -21.84 -3.83 7.79
C PRO A 100 -20.81 -4.41 6.81
N VAL A 101 -20.88 -3.98 5.55
CA VAL A 101 -19.93 -4.39 4.50
C VAL A 101 -18.82 -3.35 4.41
N THR A 102 -17.57 -3.81 4.37
CA THR A 102 -16.42 -2.94 4.14
C THR A 102 -16.01 -2.99 2.68
N PHE A 103 -15.30 -1.95 2.22
CA PHE A 103 -14.78 -1.93 0.86
C PHE A 103 -13.86 -3.12 0.57
N SER A 104 -13.06 -3.57 1.54
CA SER A 104 -12.20 -4.74 1.37
C SER A 104 -12.99 -6.03 1.12
N THR A 105 -14.10 -6.26 1.82
CA THR A 105 -14.91 -7.47 1.61
C THR A 105 -15.57 -7.42 0.23
N LEU A 106 -16.12 -6.27 -0.16
CA LEU A 106 -16.66 -6.06 -1.50
C LEU A 106 -15.61 -6.30 -2.59
N PHE A 107 -14.42 -5.72 -2.44
CA PHE A 107 -13.33 -5.83 -3.41
C PHE A 107 -12.88 -7.29 -3.57
N CYS A 108 -12.63 -8.00 -2.47
CA CYS A 108 -12.22 -9.40 -2.49
C CYS A 108 -13.29 -10.31 -3.12
N GLU A 109 -14.56 -10.14 -2.74
CA GLU A 109 -15.66 -10.95 -3.29
C GLU A 109 -15.87 -10.68 -4.78
N SER A 110 -15.76 -9.42 -5.23
CA SER A 110 -15.95 -9.03 -6.63
C SER A 110 -14.88 -9.64 -7.53
N ILE A 111 -13.63 -9.66 -7.08
CA ILE A 111 -12.53 -10.32 -7.81
C ILE A 111 -12.72 -11.83 -7.82
N GLN A 112 -12.97 -12.43 -6.66
CA GLN A 112 -13.03 -13.90 -6.53
C GLN A 112 -14.20 -14.53 -7.29
N ARG A 113 -15.36 -13.86 -7.33
CA ARG A 113 -16.58 -14.41 -7.95
C ARG A 113 -16.73 -14.01 -9.42
N TYR A 114 -16.36 -12.77 -9.75
CA TYR A 114 -16.72 -12.17 -11.03
C TYR A 114 -15.51 -11.68 -11.84
N ASN A 115 -14.29 -11.76 -11.29
CA ASN A 115 -13.10 -11.10 -11.86
C ASN A 115 -13.32 -9.60 -12.12
N ILE A 116 -14.07 -8.95 -11.22
CA ILE A 116 -14.39 -7.52 -11.31
C ILE A 116 -13.49 -6.77 -10.33
N ILE A 117 -12.87 -5.68 -10.83
CA ILE A 117 -12.03 -4.80 -10.01
C ILE A 117 -12.87 -3.59 -9.60
N CYS A 118 -13.01 -3.36 -8.29
CA CYS A 118 -13.66 -2.16 -7.77
C CYS A 118 -12.65 -1.00 -7.69
N MET A 119 -12.92 0.10 -8.39
CA MET A 119 -12.04 1.27 -8.53
C MET A 119 -12.35 2.40 -7.54
N GLY A 120 -13.62 2.55 -7.17
CA GLY A 120 -14.05 3.65 -6.30
C GLY A 120 -15.54 3.59 -5.96
N ILE A 121 -15.97 4.48 -5.08
CA ILE A 121 -17.34 4.54 -4.58
C ILE A 121 -18.00 5.82 -5.08
N TYR A 122 -19.25 5.72 -5.51
CA TYR A 122 -20.10 6.81 -5.92
C TYR A 122 -21.26 6.93 -4.93
N THR A 123 -21.03 7.69 -3.87
CA THR A 123 -21.87 7.74 -2.66
C THR A 123 -22.74 8.98 -2.65
N LEU A 124 -23.88 8.94 -1.94
CA LEU A 124 -24.74 10.11 -1.75
C LEU A 124 -24.09 11.11 -0.79
N MET A 125 -24.10 12.39 -1.16
CA MET A 125 -23.56 13.48 -0.32
C MET A 125 -24.17 13.49 1.08
N ASP A 126 -25.49 13.29 1.18
CA ASP A 126 -26.21 13.26 2.46
C ASP A 126 -25.78 12.13 3.38
N VAL A 127 -25.36 10.99 2.81
CA VAL A 127 -24.86 9.84 3.57
C VAL A 127 -23.49 10.18 4.16
N LEU A 128 -22.63 10.84 3.38
CA LEU A 128 -21.31 11.26 3.85
C LEU A 128 -21.39 12.28 4.98
N LEU A 129 -22.24 13.30 4.83
CA LEU A 129 -22.42 14.33 5.85
C LEU A 129 -22.98 13.77 7.18
N ARG A 130 -23.69 12.61 7.14
CA ARG A 130 -24.13 11.89 8.34
C ARG A 130 -23.03 11.08 9.01
N LYS A 131 -21.96 10.71 8.30
CA LYS A 131 -20.85 9.90 8.81
C LYS A 131 -19.81 10.71 9.59
N GLU A 132 -19.81 12.04 9.49
CA GLU A 132 -18.94 12.97 10.22
C GLU A 132 -19.39 13.16 11.69
N PRO A 133 -18.64 12.64 12.68
CA PRO A 133 -18.97 12.83 14.09
C PRO A 133 -18.07 13.94 14.65
N ASN A 134 -18.53 15.19 14.61
CA ASN A 134 -18.17 16.32 15.51
C ASN A 134 -18.27 17.69 14.80
N MET A 135 -19.44 18.31 14.87
CA MET A 135 -19.56 19.77 14.91
C MET A 135 -20.05 20.14 16.32
N ASN A 136 -19.26 20.95 17.01
CA ASN A 136 -19.37 21.23 18.44
C ASN A 136 -20.80 21.58 18.92
N SER A 137 -21.13 21.01 20.08
CA SER A 137 -22.42 21.04 20.78
C SER A 137 -22.77 22.37 21.46
N THR A 138 -22.48 23.52 20.84
CA THR A 138 -22.81 24.84 21.43
C THR A 138 -23.86 25.66 20.69
N ASN A 139 -24.33 25.27 19.51
CA ASN A 139 -25.40 26.01 18.81
C ASN A 139 -26.63 25.14 18.50
N LYS A 140 -27.33 24.69 19.56
CA LYS A 140 -28.64 24.01 19.50
C LYS A 140 -29.80 24.89 19.00
N LYS A 141 -29.55 26.10 18.47
CA LYS A 141 -30.60 26.99 17.92
C LYS A 141 -30.49 27.23 16.41
N HIS A 142 -29.49 26.68 15.73
CA HIS A 142 -29.39 26.67 14.26
C HIS A 142 -29.19 25.25 13.71
N GLN A 143 -29.85 24.26 14.32
CA GLN A 143 -30.21 23.02 13.62
C GLN A 143 -31.50 23.31 12.83
N GLU A 144 -31.45 24.27 11.91
CA GLU A 144 -32.37 24.18 10.77
C GLU A 144 -31.94 22.93 10.01
N GLN A 145 -32.88 22.02 9.80
CA GLN A 145 -32.72 20.89 8.90
C GLN A 145 -32.22 21.42 7.56
N ILE A 146 -30.93 21.27 7.28
CA ILE A 146 -30.45 21.35 5.90
C ILE A 146 -30.97 20.08 5.23
N HIS A 147 -32.23 20.14 4.79
CA HIS A 147 -32.79 19.19 3.85
C HIS A 147 -32.07 19.42 2.53
N TYR A 148 -30.96 18.71 2.31
CA TYR A 148 -30.51 18.48 0.96
C TYR A 148 -31.60 17.66 0.27
N THR A 149 -32.39 18.32 -0.56
CA THR A 149 -33.43 17.69 -1.39
C THR A 149 -32.84 17.05 -2.66
N GLY A 150 -31.51 16.90 -2.71
CA GLY A 150 -30.78 16.53 -3.92
C GLY A 150 -30.21 15.13 -3.85
N HIS A 151 -30.52 14.30 -4.85
CA HIS A 151 -29.87 13.01 -5.12
C HIS A 151 -28.43 13.17 -5.65
N LYS A 152 -27.64 14.11 -5.08
CA LYS A 152 -26.27 14.38 -5.52
C LYS A 152 -25.35 13.33 -4.94
N ARG A 153 -24.58 12.70 -5.81
CA ARG A 153 -23.54 11.75 -5.45
C ARG A 153 -22.17 12.35 -5.70
N ILE A 154 -21.20 11.94 -4.92
CA ILE A 154 -19.81 12.32 -5.10
C ILE A 154 -18.93 11.08 -5.24
N VAL A 155 -17.79 11.26 -5.90
CA VAL A 155 -16.84 10.19 -6.16
C VAL A 155 -15.82 10.11 -5.03
N ILE A 156 -15.62 8.91 -4.49
CA ILE A 156 -14.52 8.56 -3.59
C ILE A 156 -13.60 7.62 -4.37
N CYS A 157 -12.49 8.15 -4.81
CA CYS A 157 -11.40 7.36 -5.37
C CYS A 157 -10.62 6.71 -4.24
N TYR A 158 -10.20 5.46 -4.43
CA TYR A 158 -9.31 4.75 -3.49
C TYR A 158 -9.79 4.75 -2.02
N PRO A 159 -11.00 4.22 -1.74
CA PRO A 159 -11.50 4.14 -0.37
C PRO A 159 -10.63 3.21 0.51
N PRO A 160 -10.45 3.52 1.81
CA PRO A 160 -9.75 2.64 2.75
C PRO A 160 -10.37 1.24 2.80
N TYR A 161 -9.56 0.21 3.08
CA TYR A 161 -10.04 -1.18 3.15
C TYR A 161 -11.17 -1.39 4.16
N ASN A 162 -11.09 -0.71 5.31
CA ASN A 162 -12.11 -0.74 6.37
C ASN A 162 -13.25 0.27 6.14
N TYR A 163 -13.31 0.95 5.00
CA TYR A 163 -14.37 1.91 4.71
C TYR A 163 -15.73 1.21 4.67
N HIS A 164 -16.67 1.67 5.50
CA HIS A 164 -18.01 1.11 5.56
C HIS A 164 -18.87 1.64 4.41
N ILE A 165 -19.33 0.72 3.58
CA ILE A 165 -20.16 1.00 2.41
C ILE A 165 -21.62 1.15 2.86
N ASP A 166 -22.28 2.21 2.40
CA ASP A 166 -23.71 2.39 2.60
C ASP A 166 -24.52 1.61 1.55
N PRO A 167 -25.68 1.01 1.90
CA PRO A 167 -26.50 0.26 0.93
C PRO A 167 -26.89 1.04 -0.33
N SER A 168 -26.92 2.37 -0.26
CA SER A 168 -27.21 3.24 -1.39
C SER A 168 -26.00 3.55 -2.26
N ASP A 169 -24.79 3.15 -1.88
CA ASP A 169 -23.58 3.41 -2.65
C ASP A 169 -23.57 2.64 -3.97
N MET A 170 -23.05 3.28 -5.00
CA MET A 170 -22.75 2.65 -6.28
C MET A 170 -21.23 2.54 -6.43
N ILE A 171 -20.76 1.54 -7.17
CA ILE A 171 -19.34 1.18 -7.21
C ILE A 171 -18.85 1.33 -8.64
N TYR A 172 -17.81 2.13 -8.83
CA TYR A 172 -17.07 2.15 -10.08
C TYR A 172 -16.30 0.84 -10.19
N VAL A 173 -16.58 0.09 -11.24
CA VAL A 173 -15.95 -1.21 -11.47
C VAL A 173 -15.34 -1.27 -12.86
N MET A 174 -14.31 -2.09 -12.98
CA MET A 174 -13.80 -2.56 -14.24
C MET A 174 -14.19 -4.03 -14.38
N GLN A 175 -15.03 -4.32 -15.37
CA GLN A 175 -15.55 -5.65 -15.64
C GLN A 175 -15.21 -6.10 -17.06
N HIS A 176 -15.24 -7.40 -17.29
CA HIS A 176 -15.06 -7.96 -18.63
C HIS A 176 -16.26 -7.66 -19.54
N SER A 177 -16.09 -7.83 -20.86
CA SER A 177 -17.15 -7.53 -21.83
C SER A 177 -18.43 -8.37 -21.68
N HIS A 178 -18.38 -9.44 -20.90
CA HIS A 178 -19.52 -10.25 -20.52
C HIS A 178 -20.15 -9.70 -19.22
N PRO A 179 -21.38 -9.14 -19.27
CA PRO A 179 -22.05 -8.60 -18.08
C PRO A 179 -22.31 -9.70 -17.04
N ILE A 180 -22.48 -9.32 -15.77
CA ILE A 180 -22.86 -10.22 -14.68
C ILE A 180 -24.12 -11.06 -15.03
N ASP A 181 -25.06 -10.51 -15.82
CA ASP A 181 -26.24 -11.23 -16.33
C ASP A 181 -25.95 -12.44 -17.23
N SER A 182 -24.73 -12.56 -17.77
CA SER A 182 -24.33 -13.75 -18.53
C SER A 182 -23.91 -14.92 -17.65
N TYR A 183 -23.57 -14.66 -16.38
CA TYR A 183 -23.31 -15.70 -15.37
C TYR A 183 -24.60 -16.27 -14.76
N SER A 184 -25.71 -15.53 -14.78
CA SER A 184 -26.99 -15.96 -14.22
C SER A 184 -27.80 -16.88 -15.15
N ARG A 185 -27.46 -16.96 -16.45
CA ARG A 185 -28.20 -17.77 -17.44
C ARG A 185 -27.82 -19.25 -17.51
N THR A 186 -26.81 -19.73 -16.78
CA THR A 186 -26.43 -21.16 -16.80
C THR A 186 -26.85 -21.96 -15.57
N ASN A 187 -27.41 -21.34 -14.53
CA ASN A 187 -27.82 -22.07 -13.32
C ASN A 187 -29.35 -22.23 -13.21
N SER A 188 -29.95 -22.93 -14.17
CA SER A 188 -31.22 -23.64 -13.97
C SER A 188 -31.03 -25.01 -13.28
N TRP A 189 -29.92 -25.20 -12.55
CA TRP A 189 -29.66 -26.41 -11.80
C TRP A 189 -29.93 -26.16 -10.33
N LYS A 190 -31.20 -26.37 -9.99
CA LYS A 190 -31.79 -26.72 -8.68
C LYS A 190 -30.86 -26.53 -7.48
N LYS A 191 -31.29 -25.64 -6.57
CA LYS A 191 -31.22 -25.85 -5.12
C LYS A 191 -31.45 -27.33 -4.80
N LYS A 192 -30.39 -28.10 -4.56
CA LYS A 192 -30.38 -29.31 -3.74
C LYS A 192 -28.95 -29.82 -3.59
N ASN A 193 -28.50 -29.75 -2.34
CA ASN A 193 -27.30 -30.36 -1.77
C ASN A 193 -25.97 -29.83 -2.32
N LEU A 194 -25.35 -28.91 -1.59
CA LEU A 194 -23.90 -28.79 -1.59
C LEU A 194 -23.32 -30.04 -0.90
N PRO A 195 -22.53 -30.88 -1.58
CA PRO A 195 -21.57 -31.73 -0.89
C PRO A 195 -20.27 -30.94 -0.73
N SER A 196 -19.73 -30.94 0.48
CA SER A 196 -18.35 -30.58 0.74
C SER A 196 -17.42 -31.51 -0.04
N LEU A 197 -16.74 -31.06 -1.09
CA LEU A 197 -15.48 -31.65 -1.56
C LEU A 197 -14.74 -30.73 -2.56
N HIS A 198 -13.46 -30.52 -2.29
CA HIS A 198 -12.36 -30.12 -3.18
C HIS A 198 -12.68 -29.65 -4.62
N MET A 199 -12.47 -28.35 -4.90
CA MET A 199 -12.34 -27.80 -6.27
C MET A 199 -10.88 -27.43 -6.62
N ALA A 200 -9.91 -28.23 -6.15
CA ALA A 200 -8.49 -28.09 -6.51
C ALA A 200 -8.17 -28.42 -7.98
N ASN A 201 -9.14 -28.82 -8.81
CA ASN A 201 -8.84 -29.37 -10.15
C ASN A 201 -9.49 -28.65 -11.34
N TYR A 202 -10.18 -27.51 -11.15
CA TYR A 202 -10.63 -26.69 -12.29
C TYR A 202 -9.71 -25.48 -12.57
N GLN A 203 -8.71 -25.22 -11.71
CA GLN A 203 -7.86 -24.02 -11.77
C GLN A 203 -6.63 -24.13 -12.69
N HIS A 204 -6.30 -25.29 -13.27
CA HIS A 204 -4.96 -25.47 -13.86
C HIS A 204 -4.86 -25.41 -15.39
N ARG A 205 -5.95 -25.28 -16.16
CA ARG A 205 -5.87 -25.40 -17.64
C ARG A 205 -6.13 -24.14 -18.47
N TYR A 206 -6.67 -23.07 -17.87
CA TYR A 206 -6.89 -21.79 -18.57
C TYR A 206 -6.14 -20.60 -17.96
N VAL A 207 -5.50 -20.77 -16.80
CA VAL A 207 -4.82 -19.67 -16.09
C VAL A 207 -3.39 -19.43 -16.60
N ALA A 208 -2.81 -20.35 -17.36
CA ALA A 208 -1.40 -20.23 -17.77
C ALA A 208 -1.16 -19.29 -18.97
N GLU A 209 -2.15 -19.10 -19.85
CA GLU A 209 -1.98 -18.29 -21.08
C GLU A 209 -2.59 -16.88 -20.99
N GLU A 210 -3.43 -16.58 -19.99
CA GLU A 210 -4.05 -15.24 -19.82
C GLU A 210 -3.39 -14.37 -18.73
N ILE A 211 -2.39 -14.87 -18.00
CA ILE A 211 -1.63 -14.07 -17.01
C ILE A 211 -0.79 -12.97 -17.69
N ASP A 212 -0.39 -13.13 -18.95
CA ASP A 212 0.37 -12.08 -19.66
C ASP A 212 -0.47 -10.84 -20.00
N TYR A 213 -1.79 -11.00 -20.16
CA TYR A 213 -2.72 -9.88 -20.46
C TYR A 213 -3.14 -9.11 -19.20
N LEU A 214 -3.09 -9.75 -18.03
CA LEU A 214 -3.38 -9.15 -16.73
C LEU A 214 -2.13 -8.55 -16.05
N LYS A 215 -0.91 -8.83 -16.53
CA LYS A 215 0.32 -8.22 -15.99
C LYS A 215 0.31 -6.67 -16.02
N PRO A 216 -0.18 -6.00 -17.08
CA PRO A 216 -0.33 -4.54 -17.07
C PRO A 216 -1.44 -4.02 -16.14
N PHE A 217 -2.42 -4.88 -15.77
CA PHE A 217 -3.59 -4.49 -14.98
C PHE A 217 -3.50 -4.87 -13.49
N LEU A 218 -2.76 -5.93 -13.14
CA LEU A 218 -2.22 -6.13 -11.80
C LEU A 218 -1.14 -5.06 -11.50
N ALA A 219 -0.47 -4.57 -12.55
CA ALA A 219 0.31 -3.34 -12.45
C ALA A 219 -0.57 -2.10 -12.20
N LEU A 220 -1.89 -2.13 -12.44
CA LEU A 220 -2.79 -1.00 -12.16
C LEU A 220 -3.27 -0.88 -10.72
N SER A 221 -3.34 -1.98 -9.97
CA SER A 221 -3.45 -1.87 -8.50
C SER A 221 -2.19 -1.26 -7.88
N SER A 222 -1.04 -1.32 -8.59
CA SER A 222 0.15 -0.54 -8.27
C SER A 222 0.14 0.87 -8.90
N VAL A 223 -0.40 1.09 -10.10
CA VAL A 223 -0.37 2.40 -10.77
C VAL A 223 -1.30 3.44 -10.13
N VAL A 224 -2.43 3.06 -9.54
CA VAL A 224 -3.27 4.02 -8.79
C VAL A 224 -2.63 4.43 -7.45
N LEU A 225 -1.66 3.66 -6.97
CA LEU A 225 -0.75 4.03 -5.88
C LEU A 225 0.53 4.73 -6.36
N ASP A 226 0.83 4.72 -7.66
CA ASP A 226 2.04 5.32 -8.28
C ASP A 226 1.77 6.66 -9.01
N MET A 227 0.63 7.34 -8.79
CA MET A 227 0.44 8.71 -9.34
C MET A 227 1.22 9.80 -8.60
N SER A 228 1.97 9.44 -7.56
CA SER A 228 3.19 10.17 -7.22
C SER A 228 4.36 9.38 -7.78
N VAL A 229 5.31 10.05 -8.42
CA VAL A 229 6.58 9.53 -8.97
C VAL A 229 6.56 9.25 -10.49
N SER A 230 6.91 10.28 -11.26
CA SER A 230 7.94 10.11 -12.27
C SER A 230 8.87 11.29 -12.16
N LEU A 231 10.06 11.02 -11.64
CA LEU A 231 11.16 11.97 -11.54
C LEU A 231 11.87 12.03 -12.89
N SER A 232 12.28 13.25 -13.20
CA SER A 232 13.27 13.63 -14.20
C SER A 232 14.40 12.62 -14.35
N ASP A 233 14.80 12.40 -15.61
CA ASP A 233 16.06 11.81 -16.03
C ASP A 233 17.25 12.62 -15.50
N ASP A 234 17.57 12.44 -14.22
CA ASP A 234 18.86 12.79 -13.66
C ASP A 234 19.42 11.53 -12.98
N GLU A 235 20.62 11.17 -13.41
CA GLU A 235 21.45 10.06 -12.95
C GLU A 235 21.35 9.85 -11.42
N ASN A 236 20.58 8.87 -10.94
CA ASN A 236 20.83 8.09 -9.71
C ASN A 236 19.72 7.05 -9.42
N ASN A 237 20.06 5.77 -9.56
CA ASN A 237 19.25 4.58 -9.22
C ASN A 237 18.88 4.45 -7.71
N ASP A 238 18.96 5.53 -6.91
CA ASP A 238 18.96 5.46 -5.44
C ASP A 238 17.60 5.69 -4.76
N ILE A 239 16.48 5.69 -5.50
CA ILE A 239 15.10 5.88 -4.97
C ILE A 239 14.67 4.70 -4.07
N GLU A 240 14.11 4.99 -2.89
CA GLU A 240 13.62 4.01 -1.89
C GLU A 240 12.08 4.04 -1.79
N ASP A 241 11.47 2.87 -1.55
CA ASP A 241 10.03 2.72 -1.33
C ASP A 241 9.70 2.83 0.17
N CYS A 242 8.71 3.66 0.52
CA CYS A 242 8.30 3.91 1.89
C CYS A 242 7.23 2.94 2.42
N GLN A 243 6.74 1.97 1.61
CA GLN A 243 5.68 1.05 2.03
C GLN A 243 6.00 0.28 3.32
N THR A 244 7.24 -0.21 3.47
CA THR A 244 7.64 -0.94 4.69
C THR A 244 7.71 -0.02 5.90
N PHE A 245 8.19 1.21 5.73
CA PHE A 245 8.15 2.23 6.77
C PHE A 245 6.70 2.48 7.25
N GLN A 246 5.78 2.75 6.31
CA GLN A 246 4.37 3.00 6.61
C GLN A 246 3.72 1.82 7.35
N ARG A 247 4.02 0.58 6.93
CA ARG A 247 3.50 -0.63 7.59
C ARG A 247 4.01 -0.78 9.02
N VAL A 248 5.28 -0.51 9.26
CA VAL A 248 5.85 -0.58 10.62
C VAL A 248 5.21 0.50 11.51
N ILE A 249 5.13 1.74 11.05
CA ILE A 249 4.50 2.83 11.82
C ILE A 249 3.05 2.54 12.14
N ARG A 250 2.27 2.07 11.14
CA ARG A 250 0.87 1.68 11.34
C ARG A 250 0.74 0.53 12.35
N HIS A 251 1.65 -0.44 12.31
CA HIS A 251 1.65 -1.53 13.30
C HIS A 251 1.92 -0.99 14.71
N ILE A 252 2.94 -0.15 14.88
CA ILE A 252 3.29 0.48 16.16
C ILE A 252 2.11 1.29 16.71
N SER A 253 1.45 2.11 15.88
CA SER A 253 0.34 2.98 16.31
C SER A 253 -0.91 2.22 16.77
N THR A 254 -1.10 0.99 16.29
CA THR A 254 -2.24 0.13 16.70
C THR A 254 -2.02 -0.61 18.03
N LEU A 255 -0.80 -0.61 18.59
CA LEU A 255 -0.49 -1.35 19.82
C LEU A 255 -1.03 -0.61 21.06
N GLN A 256 -1.50 -1.42 22.02
CA GLN A 256 -1.95 -0.96 23.33
C GLN A 256 -1.23 -1.73 24.45
N PRO A 257 -0.75 -1.06 25.51
CA PRO A 257 -0.60 0.40 25.63
C PRO A 257 0.30 0.98 24.52
N ARG A 258 0.12 2.27 24.19
CA ARG A 258 0.90 2.96 23.16
C ARG A 258 2.40 2.78 23.36
N VAL A 259 3.12 2.69 22.25
CA VAL A 259 4.58 2.53 22.21
C VAL A 259 5.20 3.87 21.84
N PRO A 260 5.91 4.53 22.77
CA PRO A 260 6.62 5.77 22.46
C PRO A 260 7.77 5.52 21.49
N VAL A 261 7.93 6.38 20.50
CA VAL A 261 9.00 6.30 19.50
C VAL A 261 9.58 7.68 19.20
N LEU A 262 10.86 7.72 18.88
CA LEU A 262 11.53 8.89 18.33
C LEU A 262 11.95 8.61 16.90
N LEU A 263 11.44 9.41 15.97
CA LEU A 263 11.83 9.36 14.57
C LEU A 263 12.80 10.51 14.28
N LEU A 264 13.93 10.17 13.67
CA LEU A 264 14.98 11.11 13.27
C LEU A 264 15.20 11.04 11.77
N ARG A 265 15.05 12.17 11.10
CA ARG A 265 15.33 12.29 9.67
C ARG A 265 16.74 12.82 9.43
N HIS A 266 17.42 12.25 8.45
CA HIS A 266 18.79 12.60 8.11
C HIS A 266 19.10 12.29 6.64
N PRO A 267 20.21 12.78 6.07
CA PRO A 267 20.68 12.36 4.74
C PRO A 267 20.83 10.82 4.65
N PRO A 268 20.67 10.22 3.46
CA PRO A 268 20.70 8.77 3.32
C PRO A 268 22.03 8.19 3.79
N VAL A 269 21.98 7.23 4.73
CA VAL A 269 23.16 6.52 5.25
C VAL A 269 23.27 5.12 4.65
N LYS A 270 24.48 4.75 4.21
CA LYS A 270 24.74 3.43 3.63
C LYS A 270 25.35 2.47 4.66
N THR A 271 26.01 3.01 5.68
CA THR A 271 26.67 2.21 6.72
C THR A 271 26.10 2.48 8.10
N SER A 272 26.15 1.48 8.99
CA SER A 272 25.70 1.65 10.38
C SER A 272 26.57 2.65 11.16
N ALA A 273 27.83 2.85 10.74
CA ALA A 273 28.74 3.84 11.33
C ALA A 273 28.30 5.28 10.99
N GLU A 274 27.95 5.56 9.73
CA GLU A 274 27.36 6.84 9.33
C GLU A 274 26.07 7.11 10.11
N ALA A 275 25.20 6.11 10.21
CA ALA A 275 23.94 6.20 10.93
C ALA A 275 24.15 6.54 12.42
N ALA A 276 25.09 5.86 13.09
CA ALA A 276 25.43 6.13 14.50
C ALA A 276 25.98 7.54 14.71
N SER A 277 26.86 8.00 13.81
CA SER A 277 27.43 9.35 13.87
C SER A 277 26.36 10.44 13.72
N LEU A 278 25.39 10.27 12.80
CA LEU A 278 24.30 11.24 12.62
C LEU A 278 23.33 11.26 13.80
N ARG A 279 23.07 10.10 14.40
CA ARG A 279 22.24 9.97 15.61
C ARG A 279 22.93 10.48 16.88
N GLN A 280 24.25 10.72 16.84
CA GLN A 280 25.09 11.01 18.01
C GLN A 280 25.00 9.93 19.10
N VAL A 281 24.92 8.66 18.69
CA VAL A 281 24.88 7.51 19.59
C VAL A 281 26.05 6.57 19.32
N SER A 282 26.36 5.69 20.28
CA SER A 282 27.39 4.68 20.07
C SER A 282 27.01 3.72 18.94
N LEU A 283 28.00 3.20 18.19
CA LEU A 283 27.73 2.19 17.16
C LEU A 283 27.07 0.93 17.76
N ALA A 284 27.36 0.61 19.02
CA ALA A 284 26.80 -0.56 19.69
C ALA A 284 25.28 -0.46 19.88
N SER A 285 24.73 0.73 20.14
CA SER A 285 23.28 0.90 20.33
C SER A 285 22.46 0.85 19.03
N GLY A 286 23.14 0.85 17.88
CA GLY A 286 22.52 0.62 16.59
C GLY A 286 22.19 -0.87 16.39
N ALA A 287 20.95 -1.19 16.03
CA ALA A 287 20.59 -2.52 15.57
C ALA A 287 20.76 -2.60 14.05
N LYS A 288 21.44 -3.66 13.60
CA LYS A 288 21.45 -4.05 12.18
C LYS A 288 20.55 -5.25 11.99
N ALA A 289 19.70 -5.17 10.96
CA ALA A 289 18.81 -6.24 10.56
C ALA A 289 19.34 -6.87 9.25
N MET A 290 19.57 -8.18 9.26
CA MET A 290 20.15 -8.93 8.15
C MET A 290 19.20 -10.07 7.74
N LEU A 291 18.68 -10.00 6.52
CA LEU A 291 17.85 -11.09 5.99
C LEU A 291 18.73 -12.25 5.55
N MET A 292 18.41 -13.43 6.04
CA MET A 292 19.11 -14.68 5.75
C MET A 292 18.17 -15.67 5.08
N PHE A 293 18.75 -16.60 4.35
CA PHE A 293 18.04 -17.65 3.64
C PHE A 293 18.66 -19.00 3.96
N ASP A 294 17.82 -19.96 4.35
CA ASP A 294 18.19 -21.36 4.48
C ASP A 294 17.69 -22.15 3.26
N LYS A 295 18.65 -22.64 2.47
CA LYS A 295 18.36 -23.49 1.30
C LYS A 295 17.70 -24.82 1.67
N GLY A 296 17.97 -25.35 2.87
CA GLY A 296 17.46 -26.66 3.29
C GLY A 296 15.96 -26.63 3.54
N SER A 297 15.49 -25.63 4.27
CA SER A 297 14.06 -25.39 4.54
C SER A 297 13.37 -24.52 3.48
N ASN A 298 14.13 -23.92 2.55
CA ASN A 298 13.65 -22.94 1.58
C ASN A 298 12.91 -21.77 2.25
N SER A 299 13.46 -21.27 3.36
CA SER A 299 12.84 -20.24 4.19
C SER A 299 13.76 -19.06 4.47
N TYR A 300 13.15 -17.91 4.75
CA TYR A 300 13.84 -16.68 5.14
C TYR A 300 13.66 -16.41 6.62
N PHE A 301 14.67 -15.84 7.24
CA PHE A 301 14.65 -15.37 8.62
C PHE A 301 15.47 -14.09 8.76
N LEU A 302 15.09 -13.25 9.71
CA LEU A 302 15.74 -11.97 9.99
C LEU A 302 16.67 -12.14 11.19
N ILE A 303 17.92 -11.70 11.09
CA ILE A 303 18.81 -11.60 12.25
C ILE A 303 18.93 -10.13 12.65
N VAL A 304 18.77 -9.85 13.95
CA VAL A 304 18.97 -8.53 14.54
C VAL A 304 20.10 -8.61 15.56
N LEU A 305 21.14 -7.81 15.38
CA LEU A 305 22.31 -7.79 16.26
C LEU A 305 22.91 -6.38 16.35
N PRO A 306 23.77 -6.11 17.35
CA PRO A 306 24.40 -4.81 17.51
C PRO A 306 25.25 -4.49 16.27
N ALA A 307 25.24 -3.23 15.84
CA ALA A 307 25.85 -2.83 14.58
C ALA A 307 27.38 -2.94 14.59
N ASN A 308 28.01 -2.92 15.77
CA ASN A 308 29.44 -3.15 15.96
C ASN A 308 29.85 -4.65 15.92
N LEU A 309 28.90 -5.58 16.02
CA LEU A 309 29.18 -7.02 16.03
C LEU A 309 28.98 -7.64 14.65
N SER A 310 29.41 -8.89 14.45
CA SER A 310 29.16 -9.62 13.20
C SER A 310 28.55 -10.98 13.45
N VAL A 311 27.81 -11.51 12.47
CA VAL A 311 27.17 -12.83 12.59
C VAL A 311 28.25 -13.93 12.60
N ASP A 312 28.21 -14.76 13.63
CA ASP A 312 28.91 -16.04 13.64
C ASP A 312 28.04 -17.10 12.96
N MET A 313 28.34 -17.31 11.68
CA MET A 313 27.66 -18.28 10.84
C MET A 313 27.76 -19.74 11.34
N LYS A 314 28.69 -20.09 12.25
CA LYS A 314 28.71 -21.42 12.90
C LYS A 314 27.65 -21.50 13.99
N LYS A 315 27.59 -20.51 14.88
CA LYS A 315 26.54 -20.42 15.91
C LYS A 315 25.16 -20.35 15.29
N LEU A 316 25.01 -19.54 14.24
CA LEU A 316 23.76 -19.42 13.50
C LEU A 316 23.29 -20.77 12.92
N ALA A 317 24.21 -21.55 12.34
CA ALA A 317 23.88 -22.88 11.83
C ALA A 317 23.35 -23.81 12.91
N THR A 318 23.94 -23.77 14.10
CA THR A 318 23.46 -24.51 15.27
C THR A 318 22.06 -24.05 15.71
N VAL A 319 21.81 -22.74 15.77
CA VAL A 319 20.51 -22.15 16.16
C VAL A 319 19.38 -22.48 15.19
N ILE A 320 19.68 -22.44 13.88
CA ILE A 320 18.72 -22.77 12.82
C ILE A 320 18.49 -24.29 12.74
N GLY A 321 19.48 -25.10 13.13
CA GLY A 321 19.43 -26.55 12.95
C GLY A 321 19.72 -26.99 11.50
N SER A 322 20.32 -26.10 10.69
CA SER A 322 20.65 -26.37 9.29
C SER A 322 22.16 -26.34 9.06
N PRO A 323 22.70 -27.15 8.13
CA PRO A 323 24.12 -27.10 7.76
C PRO A 323 24.52 -25.68 7.34
N ARG A 324 25.69 -25.22 7.80
CA ARG A 324 26.23 -23.90 7.44
C ARG A 324 26.23 -23.64 5.92
N SER A 325 26.48 -24.66 5.10
CA SER A 325 26.49 -24.57 3.63
C SER A 325 25.14 -24.14 3.04
N ASN A 326 24.05 -24.36 3.76
CA ASN A 326 22.70 -24.01 3.33
C ASN A 326 22.33 -22.56 3.68
N ILE A 327 22.98 -22.00 4.70
CA ILE A 327 22.66 -20.68 5.21
C ILE A 327 23.48 -19.62 4.48
N ARG A 328 22.79 -18.67 3.87
CA ARG A 328 23.41 -17.51 3.21
C ARG A 328 22.68 -16.23 3.57
N MET A 329 23.34 -15.09 3.37
CA MET A 329 22.64 -13.81 3.33
C MET A 329 21.75 -13.74 2.08
N ALA A 330 20.59 -13.10 2.22
CA ALA A 330 19.74 -12.77 1.08
C ALA A 330 20.50 -11.81 0.13
N ASN A 331 20.30 -11.97 -1.17
CA ASN A 331 20.80 -10.99 -2.15
C ASN A 331 19.86 -9.78 -2.20
N GLU A 332 20.25 -8.71 -2.89
CA GLU A 332 19.45 -7.47 -2.96
C GLU A 332 18.03 -7.70 -3.51
N ASN A 333 17.87 -8.56 -4.51
CA ASN A 333 16.56 -8.91 -5.07
C ASN A 333 15.68 -9.65 -4.06
N ASP A 334 16.25 -10.62 -3.33
CA ASP A 334 15.58 -11.35 -2.25
C ASP A 334 15.17 -10.38 -1.14
N VAL A 335 16.06 -9.45 -0.75
CA VAL A 335 15.77 -8.43 0.27
C VAL A 335 14.61 -7.54 -0.17
N LYS A 336 14.63 -7.01 -1.39
CA LYS A 336 13.53 -6.18 -1.92
C LYS A 336 12.22 -6.96 -1.98
N LYS A 337 12.24 -8.21 -2.47
CA LYS A 337 11.05 -9.06 -2.60
C LYS A 337 10.43 -9.42 -1.24
N ILE A 338 11.26 -9.72 -0.24
CA ILE A 338 10.78 -10.17 1.07
C ILE A 338 10.43 -8.98 1.97
N THR A 339 11.29 -7.95 2.00
CA THR A 339 11.21 -6.85 2.97
C THR A 339 10.64 -5.55 2.39
N GLY A 340 10.58 -5.39 1.07
CA GLY A 340 10.28 -4.12 0.40
C GLY A 340 11.42 -3.09 0.46
N CYS A 341 12.49 -3.35 1.20
CA CYS A 341 13.53 -2.38 1.50
C CYS A 341 14.78 -2.58 0.62
N LYS A 342 15.60 -1.53 0.53
CA LYS A 342 17.00 -1.67 0.11
C LYS A 342 17.88 -2.22 1.25
N PRO A 343 19.00 -2.89 0.95
CA PRO A 343 20.00 -3.23 1.96
C PRO A 343 20.42 -1.98 2.77
N GLY A 344 20.44 -2.12 4.09
CA GLY A 344 20.72 -1.00 5.01
C GLY A 344 19.49 -0.20 5.47
N ALA A 345 18.36 -0.31 4.77
CA ALA A 345 17.08 0.28 5.20
C ALA A 345 16.21 -0.69 6.02
N VAL A 346 16.48 -2.00 5.94
CA VAL A 346 15.66 -3.07 6.53
C VAL A 346 15.43 -2.84 8.03
N PRO A 347 14.18 -2.69 8.49
CA PRO A 347 13.88 -2.56 9.91
C PRO A 347 13.97 -3.91 10.65
N PRO A 348 14.20 -3.91 11.97
CA PRO A 348 14.28 -5.13 12.78
C PRO A 348 12.90 -5.76 13.10
N PHE A 349 11.95 -5.72 12.17
CA PHE A 349 10.56 -6.18 12.37
C PHE A 349 10.14 -7.20 11.31
N GLY A 350 10.58 -8.46 11.46
CA GLY A 350 10.27 -9.53 10.49
C GLY A 350 8.77 -9.79 10.29
N ASN A 351 7.94 -9.44 11.29
CA ASN A 351 6.48 -9.50 11.24
C ASN A 351 5.83 -8.41 10.36
N CYS A 352 6.56 -7.34 10.03
CA CYS A 352 6.05 -6.19 9.28
C CYS A 352 6.47 -6.19 7.79
N PHE A 353 7.11 -7.27 7.31
CA PHE A 353 7.58 -7.40 5.93
C PHE A 353 6.51 -7.92 4.95
N LEU A 354 6.73 -7.80 3.64
CA LEU A 354 5.82 -8.30 2.59
C LEU A 354 5.57 -9.80 2.76
N VAL A 355 6.64 -10.54 3.09
CA VAL A 355 6.56 -11.92 3.54
C VAL A 355 7.02 -11.95 5.00
N LYS A 356 6.14 -12.40 5.90
CA LYS A 356 6.44 -12.54 7.32
C LYS A 356 7.59 -13.52 7.51
N VAL A 357 8.60 -13.12 8.28
CA VAL A 357 9.76 -13.95 8.65
C VAL A 357 9.97 -13.95 10.15
N GLU A 358 10.52 -15.04 10.66
CA GLU A 358 10.94 -15.13 12.05
C GLU A 358 12.12 -14.17 12.32
N THR A 359 12.13 -13.54 13.49
CA THR A 359 13.20 -12.63 13.91
C THR A 359 14.10 -13.28 14.99
N LEU A 360 15.38 -13.46 14.69
CA LEU A 360 16.40 -13.92 15.64
C LEU A 360 17.15 -12.71 16.18
N ILE A 361 17.03 -12.47 17.48
CA ILE A 361 17.64 -11.32 18.15
C ILE A 361 18.86 -11.80 18.92
N ASP A 362 20.01 -11.21 18.64
CA ASP A 362 21.23 -11.52 19.39
C ASP A 362 21.07 -11.09 20.85
N GLU A 363 21.44 -11.95 21.79
CA GLU A 363 21.32 -11.67 23.23
C GLU A 363 22.05 -10.40 23.68
N LYS A 364 23.11 -10.00 22.96
CA LYS A 364 23.86 -8.76 23.25
C LYS A 364 23.12 -7.50 22.81
N MET A 365 21.99 -7.61 22.09
CA MET A 365 21.12 -6.46 21.80
C MET A 365 20.60 -5.78 23.08
N LYS A 366 20.31 -6.56 24.13
CA LYS A 366 19.83 -6.02 25.40
C LYS A 366 20.87 -5.14 26.11
N ILE A 367 22.15 -5.52 26.01
CA ILE A 367 23.27 -4.85 26.70
C ILE A 367 23.79 -3.66 25.90
N SER A 368 23.77 -3.77 24.58
CA SER A 368 24.29 -2.74 23.67
C SER A 368 23.37 -1.53 23.50
N ALA A 369 22.11 -1.63 23.97
CA ALA A 369 21.09 -0.58 23.99
C ALA A 369 21.36 0.57 24.99
N SER A 370 22.61 0.85 25.35
CA SER A 370 22.98 1.84 26.37
C SER A 370 22.59 3.28 25.99
N SER A 371 22.02 4.02 26.95
CA SER A 371 21.68 5.46 26.93
C SER A 371 22.77 6.36 26.32
N PRO A 372 22.43 7.56 25.78
CA PRO A 372 21.12 8.21 25.71
C PRO A 372 20.37 7.98 24.38
N PRO A 373 19.05 8.28 24.31
CA PRO A 373 18.34 8.38 23.05
C PRO A 373 19.00 9.44 22.14
N PRO A 374 18.87 9.33 20.81
CA PRO A 374 19.39 10.32 19.87
C PRO A 374 18.94 11.72 20.28
N GLN A 375 19.88 12.66 20.36
CA GLN A 375 19.50 14.05 20.54
C GLN A 375 18.89 14.56 19.22
N PRO A 376 17.72 15.23 19.25
CA PRO A 376 17.23 15.94 18.08
C PRO A 376 18.32 16.92 17.63
N LEU A 377 18.71 16.91 16.34
CA LEU A 377 19.64 17.91 15.83
C LEU A 377 19.05 19.30 16.08
N GLN A 378 19.73 20.12 16.88
CA GLN A 378 19.39 21.54 17.05
C GLN A 378 19.66 22.28 15.74
N ASP A 379 18.63 23.01 15.30
CA ASP A 379 18.58 24.00 14.24
C ASP A 379 19.01 23.56 12.83
N SER A 380 18.08 23.74 11.88
CA SER A 380 18.28 23.70 10.43
C SER A 380 18.45 22.33 9.74
N VAL A 381 17.68 21.32 10.14
CA VAL A 381 17.32 20.28 9.15
C VAL A 381 16.28 20.88 8.22
N LYS A 382 16.74 21.54 7.15
CA LYS A 382 15.95 21.60 5.92
C LYS A 382 15.62 20.15 5.61
N LEU A 383 14.34 19.77 5.74
CA LEU A 383 13.83 18.48 5.31
C LEU A 383 14.27 18.31 3.86
N PHE A 384 15.35 17.56 3.64
CA PHE A 384 15.90 17.38 2.31
C PHE A 384 14.88 16.57 1.53
N SER A 385 14.08 17.29 0.74
CA SER A 385 13.14 16.76 -0.22
C SER A 385 13.94 16.25 -1.42
N THR A 386 14.11 14.94 -1.54
CA THR A 386 13.78 14.37 -2.84
C THR A 386 12.25 14.42 -2.95
N LYS A 387 11.69 14.78 -4.11
CA LYS A 387 10.25 15.07 -4.30
C LYS A 387 9.26 13.97 -3.85
N ASN A 388 9.74 12.79 -3.47
CA ASN A 388 8.92 11.63 -3.05
C ASN A 388 8.95 11.38 -1.53
N ASP A 389 9.71 12.19 -0.81
CA ASP A 389 10.03 12.04 0.61
C ASP A 389 9.26 13.11 1.43
N SER A 390 8.36 13.86 0.78
CA SER A 390 7.74 15.10 1.25
C SER A 390 6.48 14.95 2.08
N GLU A 391 5.91 13.75 2.24
CA GLU A 391 4.76 13.54 3.12
C GLU A 391 5.11 12.53 4.21
N TRP A 392 5.30 13.03 5.44
CA TRP A 392 5.10 12.18 6.61
C TRP A 392 3.69 11.58 6.50
N PRO A 393 3.51 10.27 6.73
CA PRO A 393 2.16 9.73 6.91
C PRO A 393 1.39 10.63 7.88
N VAL A 394 0.22 11.10 7.44
CA VAL A 394 -0.62 12.09 8.15
C VAL A 394 -0.90 11.66 9.60
N ASP A 395 -0.83 10.35 9.88
CA ASP A 395 -1.06 9.73 11.19
C ASP A 395 0.11 9.79 12.19
N ILE A 396 1.28 10.33 11.84
CA ILE A 396 2.44 10.31 12.76
C ILE A 396 2.35 11.37 13.87
N THR A 397 1.48 12.37 13.73
CA THR A 397 1.25 13.39 14.77
C THR A 397 0.73 12.83 16.10
N GLU A 398 0.32 11.55 16.14
CA GLU A 398 -0.19 10.88 17.35
C GLU A 398 0.81 9.99 18.10
N LEU A 399 2.07 9.89 17.64
CA LEU A 399 3.07 9.05 18.32
C LEU A 399 3.59 9.73 19.59
N ASP A 400 3.54 8.99 20.70
CA ASP A 400 4.02 9.49 22.00
C ASP A 400 5.54 9.69 21.96
N SER A 401 6.01 10.85 22.45
CA SER A 401 7.44 11.19 22.50
C SER A 401 8.16 10.45 23.63
N LEU A 402 9.39 9.98 23.38
CA LEU A 402 10.24 9.36 24.40
C LEU A 402 10.54 10.36 25.55
N SER A 403 10.28 9.94 26.79
CA SER A 403 10.72 10.69 27.96
C SER A 403 12.23 10.47 28.17
N GLN A 404 12.96 11.56 28.46
CA GLN A 404 14.38 11.49 28.77
C GLN A 404 14.56 10.96 30.20
N THR A 405 14.55 9.64 30.37
CA THR A 405 14.96 9.02 31.62
C THR A 405 16.32 8.34 31.43
N GLU A 406 17.22 8.53 32.39
CA GLU A 406 18.64 8.17 32.23
C GLU A 406 18.93 6.66 32.26
N ASN A 407 17.93 5.82 32.61
CA ASN A 407 18.12 4.41 32.95
C ASN A 407 17.45 3.39 32.02
N GLU A 408 16.95 3.82 30.85
CA GLU A 408 16.22 2.93 29.93
C GLU A 408 17.10 2.49 28.76
N ASN A 409 17.02 1.20 28.41
CA ASN A 409 17.75 0.63 27.28
C ASN A 409 17.02 0.96 25.97
N PHE A 410 17.67 1.69 25.07
CA PHE A 410 17.12 2.12 23.78
C PHE A 410 17.76 1.37 22.60
N ILE A 411 16.94 1.00 21.63
CA ILE A 411 17.39 0.41 20.37
C ILE A 411 17.22 1.41 19.22
N ASN A 412 18.27 1.59 18.41
CA ASN A 412 18.30 2.55 17.30
C ASN A 412 18.44 1.83 15.97
N PHE A 413 17.62 2.14 14.97
CA PHE A 413 17.69 1.45 13.67
C PHE A 413 17.11 2.28 12.53
N ASN A 414 17.42 1.93 11.29
CA ASN A 414 16.72 2.48 10.12
C ASN A 414 15.36 1.79 9.98
N ILE A 415 14.32 2.55 9.61
CA ILE A 415 12.94 2.07 9.64
C ILE A 415 12.32 1.95 8.24
N GLY A 416 12.93 1.14 7.37
CA GLY A 416 12.45 0.95 5.99
C GLY A 416 12.97 1.98 4.99
N LEU A 417 13.65 3.03 5.46
CA LEU A 417 14.31 4.06 4.64
C LEU A 417 15.73 4.32 5.17
N ARG A 418 16.70 4.61 4.30
CA ARG A 418 18.05 5.05 4.73
C ARG A 418 18.08 6.51 5.19
N THR A 419 16.99 7.25 4.99
CA THR A 419 16.82 8.66 5.39
C THR A 419 16.11 8.82 6.74
N VAL A 420 15.59 7.73 7.32
CA VAL A 420 14.80 7.76 8.56
C VAL A 420 15.30 6.71 9.55
N SER A 421 15.68 7.18 10.73
CA SER A 421 15.99 6.38 11.89
C SER A 421 14.84 6.38 12.89
N CYS A 422 14.67 5.27 13.59
CA CYS A 422 13.74 5.12 14.70
C CYS A 422 14.50 4.70 15.96
N CYS A 423 14.07 5.25 17.09
CA CYS A 423 14.51 4.90 18.42
C CYS A 423 13.30 4.58 19.29
N LEU A 424 13.37 3.50 20.05
CA LEU A 424 12.39 3.16 21.09
C LEU A 424 13.02 2.28 22.18
N GLN A 425 12.30 2.06 23.28
CA GLN A 425 12.78 1.21 24.37
C GLN A 425 12.90 -0.26 23.91
N TYR A 426 13.92 -0.97 24.39
CA TYR A 426 14.15 -2.36 24.01
C TYR A 426 12.97 -3.28 24.33
N ASN A 427 12.28 -3.07 25.46
CA ASN A 427 11.13 -3.87 25.83
C ASN A 427 9.93 -3.62 24.91
N ASP A 428 9.72 -2.37 24.50
CA ASP A 428 8.68 -2.05 23.53
C ASP A 428 9.01 -2.61 22.15
N TYR A 429 10.28 -2.65 21.77
CA TYR A 429 10.73 -3.30 20.54
C TYR A 429 10.33 -4.78 20.50
N LEU A 430 10.51 -5.51 21.61
CA LEU A 430 10.03 -6.90 21.72
C LEU A 430 8.50 -6.99 21.63
N ARG A 431 7.77 -6.03 22.21
CA ARG A 431 6.30 -5.95 22.10
C ARG A 431 5.85 -5.71 20.67
N VAL A 432 6.54 -4.86 19.91
CA VAL A 432 6.24 -4.56 18.50
C VAL A 432 6.41 -5.79 17.63
N ILE A 433 7.44 -6.61 17.88
CA ILE A 433 7.59 -7.88 17.15
C ILE A 433 6.52 -8.90 17.57
N GLY A 434 6.20 -8.95 18.87
CA GLY A 434 5.26 -9.89 19.46
C GLY A 434 5.94 -11.21 19.85
N ASN A 435 5.54 -11.76 21.01
CA ASN A 435 6.24 -12.87 21.69
C ASN A 435 6.43 -14.14 20.84
N ASP A 436 5.54 -14.42 19.89
CA ASP A 436 5.61 -15.62 19.05
C ASP A 436 6.41 -15.42 17.75
N ASN A 437 6.96 -14.22 17.53
CA ASN A 437 7.62 -13.84 16.27
C ASN A 437 9.14 -13.61 16.42
N TYR A 438 9.70 -13.82 17.62
CA TYR A 438 11.14 -13.72 17.83
C TYR A 438 11.73 -14.80 18.74
N ARG A 439 13.04 -15.02 18.61
CA ARG A 439 13.86 -15.79 19.55
C ARG A 439 15.10 -15.00 19.93
N ILE A 440 15.46 -15.01 21.22
CA ILE A 440 16.74 -14.46 21.70
C ILE A 440 17.79 -15.56 21.65
N VAL A 441 18.92 -15.29 20.98
CA VAL A 441 19.94 -16.30 20.64
C VAL A 441 21.36 -15.70 20.69
N ASP A 442 22.40 -16.51 20.89
CA ASP A 442 23.79 -16.08 20.68
C ASP A 442 24.22 -16.42 19.25
N VAL A 443 24.27 -15.41 18.39
CA VAL A 443 24.61 -15.56 16.96
C VAL A 443 25.72 -14.62 16.51
N SER A 444 26.33 -13.89 17.44
CA SER A 444 27.35 -12.88 17.18
C SER A 444 28.75 -13.30 17.60
N LYS A 445 29.74 -12.65 16.98
CA LYS A 445 31.15 -12.64 17.33
C LYS A 445 31.72 -11.24 17.27
#